data_AF-A0AA96LVZ1-F1
#
_entry.id   AF-A0AA96LVZ1-F1
#
_cell.length_a   1.000
_cell.length_b   1.000
_cell.length_c   1.000
_cell.angle_alpha   90.00
_cell.angle_beta   90.00
_cell.angle_gamma   90.00
#
_symmetry.space_group_name_H-M   'P 1'
#
loop_
_entity.id
_entity.type
_entity.pdbx_description
1 polymer ?
#
loop_
_entity_poly.entity_id
_entity_poly.type
_entity_poly.pdbx_seq_one_letter_code
_entity_poly.pdbx_strand_id
1 'polypeptide(L)'
;MWQESKWKIGLYAFVLIGIGLNSFALWAAKPWITSASIAIFLLIGVTAWFSTYLTARSVQARDIDQEDQFLTFIQESQVVADRLAAAVEEVNRSIGQLLHIADASIQGEEELKGRSQHAVGQLQEAFAAIQQVAAAADHILDSSLHMHRESEQTKDTVVDVCRSLNATDEVMNDLHVNNDTMQKKIQDLTEHTSKIEEINTFITEVVNQTSLLALNASIEAARAGEHGRGFSVVAQEIKKLASQSHEAVQKSSELLADIESGVSQVVAAVAEEKASVIHGIDEMRIMKGKIDTIFSLILHVNSLVASTTSSTKHQSTLVTGTRSALGEVVDLMNETMSSVEHTLDQMKKQRTEVSRLQHINQNLDRSSSELIDAIQAVGLKSKQGSIGVNLDEMKSLLNGLVRVPDIKSLVEDKHAAQLHSVLNKTKGIEAIWSNRGDGTFIYSEPAAGLVNAKGREWWKRAMGGELFISQEYVSAITKKPCITLSKAVIDDMGNPIGVVGIDLVLN
;
A
#
# COMPACT_ATOMS: atom_id res chain seq x y z
N MET A 1 -61.22 0.62 69.88
CA MET A 1 -62.20 0.28 70.93
C MET A 1 -61.60 -0.15 72.28
N TRP A 2 -60.41 -0.77 72.35
CA TRP A 2 -59.80 -1.17 73.64
C TRP A 2 -59.00 -0.07 74.38
N GLN A 3 -58.58 1.00 73.70
CA GLN A 3 -57.84 2.11 74.31
C GLN A 3 -58.73 3.20 74.94
N GLU A 4 -59.93 3.44 74.39
CA GLU A 4 -60.90 4.38 75.00
C GLU A 4 -61.41 3.91 76.38
N SER A 5 -61.38 2.60 76.65
CA SER A 5 -61.82 2.01 77.91
C SER A 5 -60.88 2.34 79.07
N LYS A 6 -59.56 2.36 78.84
CA LYS A 6 -58.56 2.59 79.90
C LYS A 6 -58.59 4.03 80.45
N TRP A 7 -58.86 5.02 79.59
CA TRP A 7 -58.95 6.40 80.02
C TRP A 7 -60.20 6.67 80.86
N LYS A 8 -61.34 6.05 80.50
CA LYS A 8 -62.57 6.10 81.30
C LYS A 8 -62.37 5.46 82.67
N ILE A 9 -61.72 4.29 82.74
CA ILE A 9 -61.43 3.59 84.01
C ILE A 9 -60.51 4.43 84.90
N GLY A 10 -59.46 5.06 84.34
CA GLY A 10 -58.59 5.97 85.07
C GLY A 10 -59.31 7.21 85.60
N LEU A 11 -60.21 7.80 84.81
CA LEU A 11 -61.03 8.94 85.21
C LEU A 11 -62.01 8.57 86.35
N TYR A 12 -62.67 7.41 86.27
CA TYR A 12 -63.58 6.95 87.32
C TYR A 12 -62.86 6.63 88.64
N ALA A 13 -61.69 6.00 88.59
CA ALA A 13 -60.87 5.75 89.76
C ALA A 13 -60.40 7.06 90.42
N PHE A 14 -60.04 8.06 89.61
CA PHE A 14 -59.62 9.38 90.11
C PHE A 14 -60.79 10.14 90.76
N VAL A 15 -61.99 10.12 90.16
CA VAL A 15 -63.20 10.72 90.75
C VAL A 15 -63.57 10.03 92.07
N LEU A 16 -63.46 8.70 92.16
CA LEU A 16 -63.73 7.94 93.39
C LEU A 16 -62.73 8.28 94.52
N ILE A 17 -61.45 8.44 94.21
CA ILE A 17 -60.43 8.88 95.18
C ILE A 17 -60.70 10.33 95.65
N GLY A 18 -61.13 11.20 94.73
CA GLY A 18 -61.50 12.58 95.05
C GLY A 18 -62.74 12.70 95.96
N ILE A 19 -63.73 11.81 95.79
CA ILE A 19 -64.90 11.71 96.68
C ILE A 19 -64.49 11.16 98.06
N GLY A 20 -63.58 10.19 98.11
CA GLY A 20 -63.06 9.63 99.37
C GLY A 20 -62.28 10.65 100.20
N LEU A 21 -61.40 11.44 99.57
CA LEU A 21 -60.61 12.49 100.24
C LEU A 21 -61.47 13.67 100.72
N ASN A 22 -62.52 14.05 99.96
CA ASN A 22 -63.46 15.09 100.39
C ASN A 22 -64.34 14.66 101.57
N SER A 23 -64.70 13.37 101.64
CA SER A 23 -65.48 12.82 102.76
C SER A 23 -64.71 12.85 104.08
N PHE A 24 -63.37 12.71 104.03
CA PHE A 24 -62.51 12.83 105.21
C PHE A 24 -62.29 14.30 105.63
N ALA A 25 -62.26 15.23 104.67
CA ALA A 25 -62.08 16.66 104.95
C ALA A 25 -63.29 17.31 105.63
N LEU A 26 -64.50 16.75 105.50
CA LEU A 26 -65.71 17.19 106.20
C LEU A 26 -65.72 16.89 107.71
N TRP A 27 -64.84 15.99 108.20
CA TRP A 27 -64.72 15.65 109.63
C TRP A 27 -63.70 16.53 110.38
N ALA A 28 -62.82 17.24 109.67
CA ALA A 28 -61.85 18.16 110.24
C ALA A 28 -62.40 19.60 110.25
N ALA A 29 -62.72 20.12 111.43
CA ALA A 29 -63.45 21.37 111.66
C ALA A 29 -62.69 22.69 111.30
N LYS A 30 -62.13 22.84 110.09
CA LYS A 30 -61.60 24.12 109.58
C LYS A 30 -61.82 24.31 108.07
N PRO A 31 -62.57 25.35 107.63
CA PRO A 31 -62.99 25.52 106.23
C PRO A 31 -61.84 25.71 105.22
N TRP A 32 -60.70 26.29 105.61
CA TRP A 32 -59.56 26.51 104.70
C TRP A 32 -58.93 25.22 104.15
N ILE A 33 -59.04 24.09 104.85
CA ILE A 33 -58.47 22.80 104.44
C ILE A 33 -59.26 22.19 103.27
N THR A 34 -60.59 22.39 103.24
CA THR A 34 -61.45 21.92 102.14
C THR A 34 -61.19 22.70 100.84
N SER A 35 -60.93 24.01 100.95
CA SER A 35 -60.62 24.86 99.81
C SER A 35 -59.25 24.54 99.20
N ALA A 36 -58.25 24.28 100.05
CA ALA A 36 -56.90 23.90 99.60
C ALA A 36 -56.87 22.53 98.93
N SER A 37 -57.63 21.56 99.44
CA SER A 37 -57.68 20.21 98.86
C SER A 37 -58.40 20.17 97.51
N ILE A 38 -59.47 20.94 97.31
CA ILE A 38 -60.14 21.08 96.00
C ILE A 38 -59.22 21.77 94.98
N ALA A 39 -58.50 22.82 95.40
CA ALA A 39 -57.55 23.52 94.53
C ALA A 39 -56.40 22.62 94.08
N ILE A 40 -55.82 21.83 95.00
CA ILE A 40 -54.77 20.86 94.69
C ILE A 40 -55.29 19.76 93.76
N PHE A 41 -56.52 19.27 93.98
CA PHE A 41 -57.12 18.23 93.15
C PHE A 41 -57.40 18.70 91.72
N LEU A 42 -57.90 19.93 91.55
CA LEU A 42 -58.09 20.56 90.24
C LEU A 42 -56.74 20.84 89.56
N LEU A 43 -55.72 21.27 90.31
CA LEU A 43 -54.38 21.52 89.76
C LEU A 43 -53.72 20.21 89.27
N ILE A 44 -53.86 19.11 90.03
CA ILE A 44 -53.35 17.79 89.64
C ILE A 44 -54.13 17.25 88.44
N GLY A 45 -55.45 17.42 88.40
CA GLY A 45 -56.27 17.00 87.25
C GLY A 45 -55.91 17.75 85.96
N VAL A 46 -55.71 19.07 86.05
CA VAL A 46 -55.33 19.91 84.90
C VAL A 46 -53.90 19.60 84.45
N THR A 47 -52.95 19.42 85.37
CA THR A 47 -51.56 19.06 85.01
C THR A 47 -51.45 17.64 84.43
N ALA A 48 -52.21 16.67 84.94
CA ALA A 48 -52.26 15.31 84.40
C ALA A 48 -52.91 15.26 83.01
N TRP A 49 -54.02 15.98 82.80
CA TRP A 49 -54.67 16.08 81.49
C TRP A 49 -53.81 16.83 80.47
N PHE A 50 -53.17 17.94 80.87
CA PHE A 50 -52.29 18.72 80.00
C PHE A 50 -51.00 17.95 79.63
N SER A 51 -50.44 17.21 80.59
CA SER A 51 -49.32 16.27 80.36
C SER A 51 -49.69 15.18 79.36
N THR A 52 -50.81 14.48 79.55
CA THR A 52 -51.22 13.41 78.64
C THR A 52 -51.64 13.94 77.26
N TYR A 53 -52.26 15.11 77.19
CA TYR A 53 -52.61 15.77 75.93
C TYR A 53 -51.37 16.20 75.13
N LEU A 54 -50.36 16.78 75.78
CA LEU A 54 -49.08 17.13 75.14
C LEU A 54 -48.25 15.90 74.75
N THR A 55 -48.29 14.83 75.55
CA THR A 55 -47.55 13.59 75.25
C THR A 55 -48.22 12.83 74.10
N ALA A 56 -49.55 12.76 74.04
CA ALA A 56 -50.26 12.12 72.94
C ALA A 56 -50.03 12.85 71.60
N ARG A 57 -50.03 14.19 71.61
CA ARG A 57 -49.80 15.00 70.40
C ARG A 57 -48.34 15.00 69.96
N SER A 58 -47.39 14.94 70.89
CA SER A 58 -45.95 14.88 70.56
C SER A 58 -45.50 13.49 70.12
N VAL A 59 -46.08 12.40 70.64
CA VAL A 59 -45.82 11.02 70.18
C VAL A 59 -46.42 10.80 68.78
N GLN A 60 -47.65 11.24 68.55
CA GLN A 60 -48.30 11.05 67.25
C GLN A 60 -47.69 11.90 66.13
N ALA A 61 -47.09 13.06 66.43
CA ALA A 61 -46.34 13.86 65.47
C ALA A 61 -44.91 13.34 65.22
N ARG A 62 -44.27 12.67 66.18
CA ARG A 62 -42.94 12.06 66.02
C ARG A 62 -42.96 10.73 65.27
N ASP A 63 -43.97 9.90 65.51
CA ASP A 63 -44.11 8.61 64.80
C ASP A 63 -44.37 8.81 63.30
N ILE A 64 -45.14 9.83 62.92
CA ILE A 64 -45.42 10.14 61.50
C ILE A 64 -44.16 10.66 60.78
N ASP A 65 -43.35 11.52 61.42
CA ASP A 65 -42.12 12.06 60.84
C ASP A 65 -41.01 10.99 60.70
N GLN A 66 -40.95 10.00 61.60
CA GLN A 66 -40.01 8.88 61.47
C GLN A 66 -40.44 7.84 60.42
N GLU A 67 -41.74 7.58 60.28
CA GLU A 67 -42.27 6.68 59.26
C GLU A 67 -42.07 7.26 57.85
N ASP A 68 -42.29 8.56 57.66
CA ASP A 68 -42.06 9.26 56.38
C ASP A 68 -40.56 9.34 56.03
N GLN A 69 -39.67 9.57 57.01
CA GLN A 69 -38.22 9.54 56.80
C GLN A 69 -37.72 8.13 56.45
N PHE A 70 -38.28 7.09 57.07
CA PHE A 70 -37.95 5.70 56.76
C PHE A 70 -38.44 5.29 55.37
N LEU A 71 -39.67 5.67 55.00
CA LEU A 71 -40.21 5.48 53.66
C LEU A 71 -39.33 6.17 52.61
N THR A 72 -38.96 7.44 52.84
CA THR A 72 -38.07 8.19 51.94
C THR A 72 -36.72 7.47 51.79
N PHE A 73 -36.14 6.94 52.87
CA PHE A 73 -34.87 6.21 52.82
C PHE A 73 -34.96 4.91 52.00
N ILE A 74 -36.01 4.11 52.18
CA ILE A 74 -36.23 2.88 51.40
C ILE A 74 -36.39 3.20 49.91
N GLN A 75 -37.12 4.26 49.61
CA GLN A 75 -37.35 4.74 48.26
C GLN A 75 -36.06 5.26 47.60
N GLU A 76 -35.27 6.06 48.30
CA GLU A 76 -33.95 6.50 47.82
C GLU A 76 -32.99 5.32 47.62
N SER A 77 -33.02 4.33 48.53
CA SER A 77 -32.20 3.12 48.42
C SER A 77 -32.57 2.30 47.19
N GLN A 78 -33.87 2.20 46.86
CA GLN A 78 -34.35 1.50 45.66
C GLN A 78 -33.81 2.15 44.39
N VAL A 79 -33.83 3.48 44.33
CA VAL A 79 -33.28 4.25 43.21
C VAL A 79 -31.78 4.04 43.05
N VAL A 80 -31.02 4.00 44.15
CA VAL A 80 -29.58 3.72 44.12
C VAL A 80 -29.30 2.30 43.64
N ALA A 81 -30.08 1.32 44.10
CA ALA A 81 -29.95 -0.07 43.69
C ALA A 81 -30.25 -0.28 42.19
N ASP A 82 -31.30 0.36 41.67
CA ASP A 82 -31.63 0.35 40.24
C ASP A 82 -30.53 0.99 39.38
N ARG A 83 -29.94 2.10 39.85
CA ARG A 83 -28.81 2.76 39.18
C ARG A 83 -27.56 1.88 39.20
N LEU A 84 -27.31 1.17 40.29
CA LEU A 84 -26.19 0.23 40.42
C LEU A 84 -26.35 -0.94 39.45
N ALA A 85 -27.54 -1.54 39.36
CA ALA A 85 -27.83 -2.63 38.42
C ALA A 85 -27.61 -2.19 36.96
N ALA A 86 -28.06 -1.00 36.59
CA ALA A 86 -27.84 -0.45 35.25
C ALA A 86 -26.35 -0.21 34.95
N ALA A 87 -25.57 0.26 35.93
CA ALA A 87 -24.13 0.43 35.78
C ALA A 87 -23.40 -0.91 35.61
N VAL A 88 -23.80 -1.93 36.37
CA VAL A 88 -23.27 -3.31 36.26
C VAL A 88 -23.52 -3.90 34.86
N GLU A 89 -24.73 -3.75 34.33
CA GLU A 89 -25.08 -4.22 32.98
C GLU A 89 -24.20 -3.56 31.90
N GLU A 90 -23.97 -2.25 32.02
CA GLU A 90 -23.13 -1.49 31.10
C GLU A 90 -21.64 -1.88 31.19
N VAL A 91 -21.14 -2.15 32.40
CA VAL A 91 -19.78 -2.69 32.59
C VAL A 91 -19.66 -4.09 31.99
N ASN A 92 -20.68 -4.95 32.11
CA ASN A 92 -20.68 -6.29 31.49
C ASN A 92 -20.63 -6.19 29.95
N ARG A 93 -21.39 -5.26 29.37
CA ARG A 93 -21.35 -4.97 27.94
C ARG A 93 -19.95 -4.53 27.50
N SER A 94 -19.34 -3.63 28.26
CA SER A 94 -17.98 -3.12 28.00
C SER A 94 -16.91 -4.23 28.09
N ILE A 95 -17.02 -5.12 29.08
CA ILE A 95 -16.16 -6.30 29.23
C ILE A 95 -16.23 -7.20 27.99
N GLY A 96 -17.44 -7.49 27.49
CA GLY A 96 -17.63 -8.28 26.28
C GLY A 96 -16.96 -7.64 25.04
N GLN A 97 -17.09 -6.32 24.89
CA GLN A 97 -16.41 -5.57 23.82
C GLN A 97 -14.88 -5.63 23.94
N LEU A 98 -14.34 -5.48 25.16
CA LEU A 98 -12.90 -5.56 25.40
C LEU A 98 -12.33 -6.95 25.08
N LEU A 99 -13.04 -8.02 25.43
CA LEU A 99 -12.62 -9.38 25.07
C LEU A 99 -12.61 -9.59 23.55
N HIS A 100 -13.64 -9.11 22.85
CA HIS A 100 -13.70 -9.21 21.40
C HIS A 100 -12.55 -8.44 20.72
N ILE A 101 -12.24 -7.23 21.19
CA ILE A 101 -11.11 -6.45 20.68
C ILE A 101 -9.78 -7.17 20.94
N ALA A 102 -9.60 -7.75 22.12
CA ALA A 102 -8.39 -8.49 22.46
C ALA A 102 -8.20 -9.74 21.58
N ASP A 103 -9.26 -10.53 21.36
CA ASP A 103 -9.21 -11.72 20.50
C ASP A 103 -8.93 -11.34 19.04
N ALA A 104 -9.58 -10.30 18.50
CA ALA A 104 -9.32 -9.80 17.16
C ALA A 104 -7.89 -9.26 17.00
N SER A 105 -7.36 -8.58 18.02
CA SER A 105 -5.98 -8.08 18.05
C SER A 105 -4.97 -9.22 18.04
N ILE A 106 -5.17 -10.26 18.87
CA ILE A 106 -4.31 -11.45 18.87
C ILE A 106 -4.28 -12.11 17.49
N GLN A 107 -5.44 -12.31 16.87
CA GLN A 107 -5.52 -12.91 15.54
C GLN A 107 -4.79 -12.06 14.49
N GLY A 108 -4.98 -10.73 14.52
CA GLY A 108 -4.31 -9.82 13.60
C GLY A 108 -2.79 -9.81 13.76
N GLU A 109 -2.30 -9.86 15.01
CA GLU A 109 -0.88 -9.93 15.33
C GLU A 109 -0.25 -11.27 14.93
N GLU A 110 -0.96 -12.40 15.08
CA GLU A 110 -0.49 -13.70 14.60
C GLU A 110 -0.40 -13.75 13.06
N GLU A 111 -1.37 -13.17 12.35
CA GLU A 111 -1.31 -13.03 10.90
C GLU A 111 -0.13 -12.14 10.47
N LEU A 112 0.06 -11.01 11.15
CA LEU A 112 1.18 -10.10 10.89
C LEU A 112 2.53 -10.79 11.14
N LYS A 113 2.64 -11.63 12.18
CA LYS A 113 3.82 -12.46 12.43
C LYS A 113 4.13 -13.37 11.24
N GLY A 114 3.13 -14.10 10.74
CA GLY A 114 3.28 -15.00 9.60
C GLY A 114 3.69 -14.27 8.32
N ARG A 115 3.08 -13.10 8.06
CA ARG A 115 3.41 -12.25 6.91
C ARG A 115 4.84 -11.70 7.00
N SER A 116 5.27 -11.27 8.18
CA SER A 116 6.65 -10.80 8.41
C SER A 116 7.68 -11.91 8.18
N GLN A 117 7.41 -13.13 8.65
CA GLN A 117 8.29 -14.28 8.39
C GLN A 117 8.39 -14.60 6.89
N HIS A 118 7.26 -14.55 6.18
CA HIS A 118 7.26 -14.74 4.73
C HIS A 118 8.05 -13.64 4.01
N ALA A 119 7.90 -12.37 4.42
CA ALA A 119 8.65 -11.25 3.87
C ALA A 119 10.17 -11.43 4.07
N VAL A 120 10.61 -11.92 5.24
CA VAL A 120 12.02 -12.26 5.48
C VAL A 120 12.53 -13.33 4.51
N GLY A 121 11.73 -14.36 4.21
CA GLY A 121 12.07 -15.35 3.19
C GLY A 121 12.26 -14.73 1.81
N GLN A 122 11.35 -13.84 1.39
CA GLN A 122 11.45 -13.12 0.11
C GLN A 122 12.67 -12.18 0.07
N LEU A 123 13.06 -11.57 1.20
CA LEU A 123 14.27 -10.76 1.28
C LEU A 123 15.53 -11.61 1.06
N GLN A 124 15.58 -12.84 1.56
CA GLN A 124 16.72 -13.75 1.30
C GLN A 124 16.85 -14.08 -0.18
N GLU A 125 15.74 -14.35 -0.87
CA GLU A 125 15.72 -14.54 -2.33
C GLU A 125 16.19 -13.29 -3.07
N ALA A 126 15.73 -12.11 -2.64
CA ALA A 126 16.15 -10.83 -3.23
C ALA A 126 17.67 -10.59 -3.05
N PHE A 127 18.24 -10.93 -1.89
CA PHE A 127 19.69 -10.86 -1.67
C PHE A 127 20.45 -11.79 -2.62
N ALA A 128 19.98 -13.02 -2.80
CA ALA A 128 20.60 -13.98 -3.72
C ALA A 128 20.55 -13.47 -5.17
N ALA A 129 19.41 -12.93 -5.60
CA ALA A 129 19.26 -12.33 -6.93
C ALA A 129 20.22 -11.15 -7.14
N ILE A 130 20.35 -10.25 -6.16
CA ILE A 130 21.30 -9.13 -6.24
C ILE A 130 22.74 -9.60 -6.32
N GLN A 131 23.11 -10.66 -5.60
CA GLN A 131 24.45 -11.22 -5.66
C GLN A 131 24.74 -11.83 -7.04
N GLN A 132 23.75 -12.45 -7.68
CA GLN A 132 23.87 -12.92 -9.07
C GLN A 132 24.05 -11.75 -10.04
N VAL A 133 23.31 -10.65 -9.87
CA VAL A 133 23.47 -9.44 -10.69
C VAL A 133 24.87 -8.83 -10.51
N ALA A 134 25.40 -8.83 -9.29
CA ALA A 134 26.76 -8.38 -9.02
C ALA A 134 27.80 -9.21 -9.78
N ALA A 135 27.70 -10.54 -9.68
CA ALA A 135 28.61 -11.45 -10.39
C ALA A 135 28.51 -11.33 -11.91
N ALA A 136 27.29 -11.14 -12.43
CA ALA A 136 27.09 -10.90 -13.86
C ALA A 136 27.73 -9.58 -14.31
N ALA A 137 27.64 -8.51 -13.50
CA ALA A 137 28.30 -7.25 -13.80
C ALA A 137 29.83 -7.41 -13.85
N ASP A 138 30.44 -8.12 -12.90
CA ASP A 138 31.88 -8.39 -12.91
C ASP A 138 32.31 -9.18 -14.15
N HIS A 139 31.51 -10.18 -14.56
CA HIS A 139 31.78 -10.95 -15.77
C HIS A 139 31.67 -10.10 -17.04
N ILE A 140 30.69 -9.19 -17.12
CA ILE A 140 30.57 -8.24 -18.24
C ILE A 140 31.78 -7.31 -18.30
N LEU A 141 32.29 -6.85 -17.14
CA LEU A 141 33.48 -6.00 -17.08
C LEU A 141 34.71 -6.75 -17.62
N ASP A 142 34.95 -7.98 -17.16
CA ASP A 142 36.08 -8.79 -17.63
C ASP A 142 35.98 -9.06 -19.13
N SER A 143 34.79 -9.43 -19.61
CA SER A 143 34.52 -9.64 -21.04
C SER A 143 34.76 -8.37 -21.86
N SER A 144 34.39 -7.20 -21.34
CA SER A 144 34.64 -5.91 -22.01
C SER A 144 36.12 -5.59 -22.08
N LEU A 145 36.89 -5.86 -21.02
CA LEU A 145 38.34 -5.69 -21.01
C LEU A 145 39.04 -6.68 -21.96
N HIS A 146 38.54 -7.91 -22.05
CA HIS A 146 39.04 -8.89 -23.02
C HIS A 146 38.79 -8.42 -24.46
N MET A 147 37.56 -8.00 -24.77
CA MET A 147 37.19 -7.44 -26.07
C MET A 147 38.02 -6.20 -26.43
N HIS A 148 38.37 -5.35 -25.45
CA HIS A 148 39.28 -4.24 -25.68
C HIS A 148 40.66 -4.70 -26.16
N ARG A 149 41.25 -5.72 -25.50
CA ARG A 149 42.57 -6.24 -25.85
C ARG A 149 42.56 -6.88 -27.24
N GLU A 150 41.52 -7.67 -27.56
CA GLU A 150 41.36 -8.27 -28.88
C GLU A 150 41.19 -7.21 -29.98
N SER A 151 40.46 -6.13 -29.68
CA SER A 151 40.29 -4.99 -30.59
C SER A 151 41.63 -4.28 -30.88
N GLU A 152 42.46 -4.04 -29.85
CA GLU A 152 43.80 -3.48 -30.05
C GLU A 152 44.73 -4.44 -30.83
N GLN A 153 44.69 -5.76 -30.56
CA GLN A 153 45.45 -6.73 -31.34
C GLN A 153 45.00 -6.79 -32.81
N THR A 154 43.69 -6.66 -33.06
CA THR A 154 43.13 -6.60 -34.42
C THR A 154 43.61 -5.35 -35.13
N LYS A 155 43.67 -4.21 -34.43
CA LYS A 155 44.20 -2.95 -34.96
C LYS A 155 45.66 -3.09 -35.38
N ASP A 156 46.51 -3.70 -34.55
CA ASP A 156 47.91 -3.93 -34.90
C ASP A 156 48.04 -4.80 -36.16
N THR A 157 47.23 -5.86 -36.25
CA THR A 157 47.18 -6.74 -37.43
C THR A 157 46.76 -5.96 -38.68
N VAL A 158 45.77 -5.08 -38.57
CA VAL A 158 45.31 -4.22 -39.68
C VAL A 158 46.42 -3.27 -40.13
N VAL A 159 47.19 -2.70 -39.20
CA VAL A 159 48.34 -1.84 -39.53
C VAL A 159 49.40 -2.61 -40.32
N ASP A 160 49.68 -3.86 -39.95
CA ASP A 160 50.63 -4.71 -40.68
C ASP A 160 50.11 -5.11 -42.07
N VAL A 161 48.81 -5.36 -42.21
CA VAL A 161 48.17 -5.60 -43.52
C VAL A 161 48.25 -4.35 -44.40
N CYS A 162 47.99 -3.15 -43.85
CA CYS A 162 48.17 -1.89 -44.57
C CYS A 162 49.60 -1.72 -45.10
N ARG A 163 50.61 -2.04 -44.28
CA ARG A 163 52.02 -1.97 -44.69
C ARG A 163 52.31 -2.94 -45.84
N SER A 164 51.80 -4.16 -45.76
CA SER A 164 51.97 -5.20 -46.79
C SER A 164 51.26 -4.82 -48.10
N LEU A 165 50.06 -4.24 -48.01
CA LEU A 165 49.35 -3.71 -49.16
C LEU A 165 50.12 -2.56 -49.81
N ASN A 166 50.64 -1.60 -49.06
CA ASN A 166 51.43 -0.52 -49.67
C ASN A 166 52.68 -1.05 -50.39
N ALA A 167 53.40 -2.02 -49.81
CA ALA A 167 54.54 -2.63 -50.46
C ALA A 167 54.15 -3.37 -51.76
N THR A 168 53.00 -4.05 -51.77
CA THR A 168 52.50 -4.73 -52.98
C THR A 168 52.12 -3.72 -54.08
N ASP A 169 51.67 -2.52 -53.68
CA ASP A 169 51.20 -1.46 -54.59
C ASP A 169 52.39 -0.88 -55.35
N GLU A 170 53.48 -0.65 -54.63
CA GLU A 170 54.77 -0.24 -55.18
C GLU A 170 55.28 -1.28 -56.19
N VAL A 171 55.26 -2.57 -55.84
CA VAL A 171 55.68 -3.65 -56.75
C VAL A 171 54.82 -3.70 -58.02
N MET A 172 53.49 -3.57 -57.90
CA MET A 172 52.60 -3.57 -59.06
C MET A 172 52.83 -2.35 -59.96
N ASN A 173 53.09 -1.18 -59.37
CA ASN A 173 53.43 0.01 -60.12
C ASN A 173 54.78 -0.12 -60.84
N ASP A 174 55.78 -0.73 -60.21
CA ASP A 174 57.07 -1.03 -60.84
C ASP A 174 56.92 -2.02 -62.00
N LEU A 175 56.09 -3.06 -61.85
CA LEU A 175 55.76 -3.99 -62.93
C LEU A 175 55.05 -3.30 -64.09
N HIS A 176 54.16 -2.35 -63.82
CA HIS A 176 53.51 -1.55 -64.85
C HIS A 176 54.53 -0.74 -65.66
N VAL A 177 55.46 -0.05 -64.98
CA VAL A 177 56.53 0.72 -65.64
C VAL A 177 57.48 -0.17 -66.43
N ASN A 178 57.81 -1.36 -65.91
CA ASN A 178 58.65 -2.34 -66.60
C ASN A 178 57.96 -2.88 -67.87
N ASN A 179 56.66 -3.15 -67.81
CA ASN A 179 55.88 -3.55 -68.98
C ASN A 179 55.86 -2.48 -70.07
N ASP A 180 55.66 -1.21 -69.71
CA ASP A 180 55.73 -0.10 -70.67
C ASP A 180 57.12 0.02 -71.32
N THR A 181 58.19 -0.20 -70.54
CA THR A 181 59.57 -0.21 -71.04
C THR A 181 59.82 -1.39 -71.98
N MET A 182 59.32 -2.58 -71.63
CA MET A 182 59.44 -3.79 -72.44
C MET A 182 58.69 -3.62 -73.77
N GLN A 183 57.46 -3.08 -73.73
CA GLN A 183 56.68 -2.76 -74.92
C GLN A 183 57.45 -1.86 -75.89
N LYS A 184 58.12 -0.81 -75.37
CA LYS A 184 58.96 0.08 -76.19
C LYS A 184 60.15 -0.65 -76.83
N LYS A 185 60.87 -1.48 -76.07
CA LYS A 185 62.01 -2.26 -76.60
C LYS A 185 61.59 -3.26 -77.69
N ILE A 186 60.41 -3.87 -77.54
CA ILE A 186 59.86 -4.80 -78.54
C ILE A 186 59.48 -4.03 -79.81
N GLN A 187 58.94 -2.82 -79.67
CA GLN A 187 58.63 -1.96 -80.81
C GLN A 187 59.90 -1.57 -81.58
N ASP A 188 60.98 -1.19 -80.88
CA ASP A 188 62.28 -0.90 -81.48
C ASP A 188 62.85 -2.15 -82.22
N LEU A 189 62.72 -3.34 -81.62
CA LEU A 189 63.14 -4.59 -82.26
C LEU A 189 62.33 -4.89 -83.53
N THR A 190 61.01 -4.66 -83.50
CA THR A 190 60.13 -4.83 -84.67
C THR A 190 60.56 -3.90 -85.80
N GLU A 191 60.88 -2.63 -85.50
CA GLU A 191 61.38 -1.67 -86.47
C GLU A 191 62.74 -2.08 -87.05
N HIS A 192 63.66 -2.58 -86.21
CA HIS A 192 64.95 -3.08 -86.67
C HIS A 192 64.82 -4.31 -87.57
N THR A 193 63.97 -5.28 -87.22
CA THR A 193 63.73 -6.48 -88.03
C THR A 193 63.17 -6.10 -89.40
N SER A 194 62.19 -5.18 -89.45
CA SER A 194 61.63 -4.67 -90.71
C SER A 194 62.69 -3.99 -91.59
N LYS A 195 63.59 -3.18 -91.01
CA LYS A 195 64.71 -2.59 -91.77
C LYS A 195 65.67 -3.65 -92.32
N ILE A 196 65.92 -4.73 -91.58
CA ILE A 196 66.78 -5.82 -92.04
C ILE A 196 66.09 -6.59 -93.18
N GLU A 197 64.78 -6.79 -93.11
CA GLU A 197 63.99 -7.39 -94.19
C GLU A 197 64.07 -6.57 -95.49
N GLU A 198 63.96 -5.24 -95.41
CA GLU A 198 64.16 -4.33 -96.56
C GLU A 198 65.56 -4.50 -97.17
N ILE A 199 66.60 -4.55 -96.34
CA ILE A 199 67.98 -4.77 -96.78
C ILE A 199 68.12 -6.15 -97.44
N ASN A 200 67.54 -7.20 -96.85
CA ASN A 200 67.64 -8.56 -97.36
C ASN A 200 66.91 -8.70 -98.72
N THR A 201 65.78 -8.01 -98.89
CA THR A 201 65.06 -7.89 -100.15
C THR A 201 65.92 -7.21 -101.22
N PHE A 202 66.58 -6.09 -100.87
CA PHE A 202 67.50 -5.41 -101.76
C PHE A 202 68.70 -6.28 -102.16
N ILE A 203 69.31 -7.01 -101.22
CA ILE A 203 70.41 -7.95 -101.53
C ILE A 203 69.93 -9.06 -102.46
N THR A 204 68.72 -9.59 -102.26
CA THR A 204 68.11 -10.58 -103.17
C THR A 204 68.06 -10.04 -104.61
N GLU A 205 67.64 -8.79 -104.77
CA GLU A 205 67.60 -8.12 -106.07
C GLU A 205 69.01 -7.97 -106.69
N VAL A 206 69.99 -7.53 -105.91
CA VAL A 206 71.39 -7.39 -106.35
C VAL A 206 71.98 -8.75 -106.76
N VAL A 207 71.72 -9.81 -106.00
CA VAL A 207 72.18 -11.17 -106.30
C VAL A 207 71.55 -11.68 -107.60
N ASN A 208 70.25 -11.44 -107.80
CA ASN A 208 69.55 -11.82 -109.04
C ASN A 208 70.12 -11.07 -110.26
N GLN A 209 70.36 -9.76 -110.14
CA GLN A 209 71.00 -8.97 -111.18
C GLN A 209 72.44 -9.44 -111.47
N THR A 210 73.22 -9.76 -110.43
CA THR A 210 74.59 -10.27 -110.56
C THR A 210 74.62 -11.63 -111.25
N SER A 211 73.68 -12.53 -110.92
CA SER A 211 73.53 -13.84 -111.57
C SER A 211 73.20 -13.71 -113.06
N LEU A 212 72.32 -12.76 -113.42
CA LEU A 212 71.99 -12.41 -114.81
C LEU A 212 73.20 -11.85 -115.56
N LEU A 213 73.96 -10.93 -114.95
CA LEU A 213 75.19 -10.39 -115.52
C LEU A 213 76.24 -11.46 -115.75
N ALA A 214 76.44 -12.36 -114.77
CA ALA A 214 77.37 -13.48 -114.88
C ALA A 214 76.95 -14.45 -115.99
N LEU A 215 75.65 -14.73 -116.13
CA LEU A 215 75.12 -15.54 -117.23
C LEU A 215 75.40 -14.91 -118.59
N ASN A 216 75.14 -13.60 -118.74
CA ASN A 216 75.41 -12.87 -119.97
C ASN A 216 76.92 -12.88 -120.30
N ALA A 217 77.78 -12.70 -119.30
CA ALA A 217 79.23 -12.78 -119.46
C ALA A 217 79.71 -14.20 -119.85
N SER A 218 79.14 -15.25 -119.28
CA SER A 218 79.43 -16.64 -119.67
C SER A 218 79.03 -16.92 -121.14
N ILE A 219 77.88 -16.39 -121.58
CA ILE A 219 77.41 -16.53 -122.97
C ILE A 219 78.39 -15.82 -123.93
N GLU A 220 78.78 -14.59 -123.63
CA GLU A 220 79.69 -13.82 -124.49
C GLU A 220 81.12 -14.38 -124.49
N ALA A 221 81.59 -14.91 -123.35
CA ALA A 221 82.86 -15.62 -123.26
C ALA A 221 82.87 -16.93 -124.08
N ALA A 222 81.75 -17.66 -124.13
CA ALA A 222 81.61 -18.82 -125.02
C ALA A 222 81.59 -18.40 -126.50
N ARG A 223 81.02 -17.23 -126.80
CA ARG A 223 80.94 -16.65 -128.16
C ARG A 223 82.32 -16.22 -128.70
N ALA A 224 83.22 -15.78 -127.83
CA ALA A 224 84.60 -15.40 -128.18
C ALA A 224 85.56 -16.59 -128.41
N GLY A 225 85.10 -17.83 -128.23
CA GLY A 225 85.88 -19.05 -128.51
C GLY A 225 87.14 -19.17 -127.64
N GLU A 226 88.29 -19.47 -128.27
CA GLU A 226 89.57 -19.67 -127.55
C GLU A 226 90.05 -18.42 -126.79
N HIS A 227 89.76 -17.21 -127.30
CA HIS A 227 90.12 -15.94 -126.64
C HIS A 227 89.26 -15.63 -125.40
N GLY A 228 88.11 -16.29 -125.24
CA GLY A 228 87.17 -16.08 -124.14
C GLY A 228 87.33 -17.03 -122.95
N ARG A 229 88.24 -18.04 -123.02
CA ARG A 229 88.38 -19.07 -121.97
C ARG A 229 88.62 -18.50 -120.57
N GLY A 230 89.48 -17.48 -120.43
CA GLY A 230 89.74 -16.84 -119.14
C GLY A 230 88.51 -16.12 -118.55
N PHE A 231 87.76 -15.41 -119.40
CA PHE A 231 86.51 -14.74 -119.01
C PHE A 231 85.40 -15.73 -118.67
N SER A 232 85.33 -16.88 -119.35
CA SER A 232 84.35 -17.93 -119.08
C SER A 232 84.51 -18.50 -117.66
N VAL A 233 85.75 -18.76 -117.24
CA VAL A 233 86.08 -19.23 -115.89
C VAL A 233 85.65 -18.20 -114.83
N VAL A 234 85.95 -16.91 -115.05
CA VAL A 234 85.54 -15.84 -114.13
C VAL A 234 84.01 -15.71 -114.07
N ALA A 235 83.32 -15.75 -115.20
CA ALA A 235 81.87 -15.66 -115.25
C ALA A 235 81.17 -16.85 -114.56
N GLN A 236 81.71 -18.06 -114.70
CA GLN A 236 81.23 -19.24 -113.95
C GLN A 236 81.44 -19.10 -112.44
N GLU A 237 82.59 -18.55 -112.00
CA GLU A 237 82.82 -18.31 -110.57
C GLU A 237 81.90 -17.22 -110.01
N ILE A 238 81.66 -16.13 -110.75
CA ILE A 238 80.67 -15.10 -110.35
C ILE A 238 79.27 -15.70 -110.26
N LYS A 239 78.85 -16.53 -111.22
CA LYS A 239 77.53 -17.21 -111.19
C LYS A 239 77.41 -18.12 -109.98
N LYS A 240 78.48 -18.85 -109.63
CA LYS A 240 78.53 -19.70 -108.44
C LYS A 240 78.45 -18.87 -107.15
N LEU A 241 79.19 -17.77 -107.04
CA LEU A 241 79.12 -16.84 -105.92
C LEU A 241 77.74 -16.19 -105.77
N ALA A 242 77.09 -15.84 -106.88
CA ALA A 242 75.72 -15.33 -106.87
C ALA A 242 74.73 -16.40 -106.39
N SER A 243 74.86 -17.65 -106.84
CA SER A 243 74.04 -18.76 -106.33
C SER A 243 74.22 -19.00 -104.83
N GLN A 244 75.47 -18.97 -104.34
CA GLN A 244 75.76 -19.10 -102.91
C GLN A 244 75.22 -17.93 -102.10
N SER A 245 75.30 -16.71 -102.65
CA SER A 245 74.72 -15.51 -102.03
C SER A 245 73.20 -15.60 -101.95
N HIS A 246 72.55 -16.15 -102.99
CA HIS A 246 71.10 -16.34 -103.02
C HIS A 246 70.66 -17.33 -101.91
N GLU A 247 71.37 -18.45 -101.77
CA GLU A 247 71.09 -19.43 -100.71
C GLU A 247 71.31 -18.82 -99.30
N ALA A 248 72.34 -17.98 -99.13
CA ALA A 248 72.60 -17.30 -97.87
C ALA A 248 71.49 -16.28 -97.52
N VAL A 249 71.03 -15.51 -98.51
CA VAL A 249 69.94 -14.54 -98.37
C VAL A 249 68.62 -15.23 -98.06
N GLN A 250 68.34 -16.38 -98.68
CA GLN A 250 67.16 -17.20 -98.38
C GLN A 250 67.17 -17.70 -96.94
N LYS A 251 68.31 -18.23 -96.46
CA LYS A 251 68.48 -18.61 -95.04
C LYS A 251 68.31 -17.41 -94.10
N SER A 252 68.78 -16.23 -94.51
CA SER A 252 68.57 -14.99 -93.74
C SER A 252 67.08 -14.61 -93.67
N SER A 253 66.32 -14.78 -94.77
CA SER A 253 64.87 -14.54 -94.77
C SER A 253 64.13 -15.50 -93.84
N GLU A 254 64.49 -16.79 -93.85
CA GLU A 254 63.91 -17.79 -92.94
C GLU A 254 64.16 -17.42 -91.48
N LEU A 255 65.39 -17.02 -91.13
CA LEU A 255 65.72 -16.55 -89.79
C LEU A 255 64.97 -15.26 -89.39
N LEU A 256 64.75 -14.34 -90.32
CA LEU A 256 63.97 -13.12 -90.04
C LEU A 256 62.51 -13.45 -89.77
N ALA A 257 61.90 -14.36 -90.54
CA ALA A 257 60.53 -14.81 -90.30
C ALA A 257 60.38 -15.50 -88.93
N ASP A 258 61.36 -16.29 -88.51
CA ASP A 258 61.39 -16.89 -87.17
C ASP A 258 61.50 -15.82 -86.07
N ILE A 259 62.33 -14.79 -86.28
CA ILE A 259 62.45 -13.64 -85.35
C ILE A 259 61.12 -12.89 -85.25
N GLU A 260 60.46 -12.58 -86.36
CA GLU A 260 59.16 -11.90 -86.36
C GLU A 260 58.08 -12.70 -85.64
N SER A 261 58.02 -14.00 -85.89
CA SER A 261 57.11 -14.91 -85.18
C SER A 261 57.38 -14.90 -83.67
N GLY A 262 58.65 -14.96 -83.26
CA GLY A 262 59.05 -14.87 -81.86
C GLY A 262 58.68 -13.52 -81.23
N VAL A 263 58.91 -12.41 -81.94
CA VAL A 263 58.53 -11.06 -81.50
C VAL A 263 57.02 -10.96 -81.31
N SER A 264 56.21 -11.47 -82.25
CA SER A 264 54.75 -11.46 -82.14
C SER A 264 54.25 -12.23 -80.92
N GLN A 265 54.88 -13.36 -80.57
CA GLN A 265 54.55 -14.13 -79.36
C GLN A 265 54.87 -13.34 -78.10
N VAL A 266 56.04 -12.68 -78.07
CA VAL A 266 56.44 -11.83 -76.93
C VAL A 266 55.48 -10.66 -76.76
N VAL A 267 55.07 -9.98 -77.84
CA VAL A 267 54.06 -8.89 -77.79
C VAL A 267 52.75 -9.37 -77.14
N ALA A 268 52.25 -10.55 -77.53
CA ALA A 268 51.03 -11.11 -76.98
C ALA A 268 51.17 -11.39 -75.47
N ALA A 269 52.28 -11.99 -75.05
CA ALA A 269 52.56 -12.27 -73.64
C ALA A 269 52.66 -10.98 -72.79
N VAL A 270 53.34 -9.94 -73.29
CA VAL A 270 53.45 -8.63 -72.62
C VAL A 270 52.08 -7.96 -72.47
N ALA A 271 51.23 -8.06 -73.48
CA ALA A 271 49.88 -7.50 -73.43
C ALA A 271 49.01 -8.19 -72.37
N GLU A 272 49.11 -9.52 -72.25
CA GLU A 272 48.43 -10.31 -71.21
C GLU A 272 48.96 -9.99 -69.80
N GLU A 273 50.28 -9.86 -69.66
CA GLU A 273 50.93 -9.46 -68.41
C GLU A 273 50.46 -8.07 -67.98
N LYS A 274 50.43 -7.10 -68.90
CA LYS A 274 49.95 -5.74 -68.63
C LYS A 274 48.51 -5.72 -68.16
N ALA A 275 47.63 -6.50 -68.79
CA ALA A 275 46.24 -6.62 -68.35
C ALA A 275 46.14 -7.20 -66.92
N SER A 276 46.97 -8.20 -66.61
CA SER A 276 47.03 -8.83 -65.29
C SER A 276 47.53 -7.86 -64.21
N VAL A 277 48.55 -7.04 -64.52
CA VAL A 277 49.07 -6.00 -63.59
C VAL A 277 48.01 -4.93 -63.32
N ILE A 278 47.31 -4.44 -64.34
CA ILE A 278 46.22 -3.46 -64.16
C ILE A 278 45.12 -4.04 -63.27
N HIS A 279 44.75 -5.30 -63.47
CA HIS A 279 43.78 -5.97 -62.61
C HIS A 279 44.28 -6.08 -61.17
N GLY A 280 45.56 -6.42 -60.96
CA GLY A 280 46.19 -6.44 -59.64
C GLY A 280 46.12 -5.10 -58.90
N ILE A 281 46.39 -3.99 -59.60
CA ILE A 281 46.27 -2.63 -59.05
C ILE A 281 44.83 -2.32 -58.62
N ASP A 282 43.83 -2.72 -59.41
CA ASP A 282 42.42 -2.49 -59.07
C ASP A 282 41.96 -3.30 -57.85
N GLU A 283 42.34 -4.58 -57.78
CA GLU A 283 42.07 -5.44 -56.61
C GLU A 283 42.68 -4.88 -55.34
N MET A 284 43.90 -4.34 -55.44
CA MET A 284 44.57 -3.67 -54.35
C MET A 284 43.84 -2.42 -53.85
N ARG A 285 43.33 -1.59 -54.77
CA ARG A 285 42.51 -0.42 -54.44
C ARG A 285 41.24 -0.83 -53.69
N ILE A 286 40.58 -1.91 -54.13
CA ILE A 286 39.41 -2.46 -53.45
C ILE A 286 39.78 -2.95 -52.05
N MET A 287 40.92 -3.63 -51.90
CA MET A 287 41.39 -4.15 -50.62
C MET A 287 41.67 -3.03 -49.62
N LYS A 288 42.32 -1.93 -50.04
CA LYS A 288 42.53 -0.74 -49.20
C LYS A 288 41.22 -0.19 -48.64
N GLY A 289 40.17 -0.06 -49.47
CA GLY A 289 38.85 0.38 -49.00
C GLY A 289 38.17 -0.57 -48.01
N LYS A 290 38.36 -1.89 -48.15
CA LYS A 290 37.88 -2.88 -47.17
C LYS A 290 38.60 -2.74 -45.83
N ILE A 291 39.90 -2.47 -45.86
CA ILE A 291 40.70 -2.25 -44.65
C ILE A 291 40.28 -0.98 -43.91
N ASP A 292 39.99 0.12 -44.62
CA ASP A 292 39.44 1.35 -44.01
C ASP A 292 38.10 1.08 -43.28
N THR A 293 37.28 0.19 -43.85
CA THR A 293 36.02 -0.25 -43.24
C THR A 293 36.29 -1.04 -41.96
N ILE A 294 37.25 -1.97 -41.97
CA ILE A 294 37.64 -2.74 -40.79
C ILE A 294 38.17 -1.81 -39.68
N PHE A 295 39.00 -0.83 -40.03
CA PHE A 295 39.50 0.15 -39.07
C PHE A 295 38.38 0.95 -38.41
N SER A 296 37.36 1.36 -39.19
CA SER A 296 36.17 2.04 -38.67
C SER A 296 35.36 1.16 -37.71
N LEU A 297 35.24 -0.14 -38.00
CA LEU A 297 34.56 -1.11 -37.13
C LEU A 297 35.31 -1.29 -35.79
N ILE A 298 36.64 -1.32 -35.81
CA ILE A 298 37.47 -1.40 -34.59
C ILE A 298 37.22 -0.18 -33.69
N LEU A 299 37.18 1.03 -34.25
CA LEU A 299 36.87 2.25 -33.49
C LEU A 299 35.48 2.19 -32.86
N HIS A 300 34.50 1.66 -33.60
CA HIS A 300 33.14 1.48 -33.09
C HIS A 300 33.11 0.46 -31.93
N VAL A 301 33.78 -0.68 -32.07
CA VAL A 301 33.90 -1.69 -30.99
C VAL A 301 34.54 -1.07 -29.74
N ASN A 302 35.62 -0.31 -29.89
CA ASN A 302 36.27 0.38 -28.77
C ASN A 302 35.32 1.37 -28.07
N SER A 303 34.45 2.07 -28.82
CA SER A 303 33.43 2.94 -28.25
C SER A 303 32.37 2.15 -27.46
N LEU A 304 31.90 1.02 -28.00
CA LEU A 304 30.95 0.13 -27.31
C LEU A 304 31.54 -0.44 -26.02
N VAL A 305 32.80 -0.88 -26.04
CA VAL A 305 33.54 -1.34 -24.85
C VAL A 305 33.55 -0.26 -23.77
N ALA A 306 33.85 0.99 -24.13
CA ALA A 306 33.90 2.09 -23.18
C ALA A 306 32.52 2.38 -22.56
N SER A 307 31.47 2.41 -23.39
CA SER A 307 30.08 2.61 -22.93
C SER A 307 29.61 1.46 -22.03
N THR A 308 29.92 0.22 -22.40
CA THR A 308 29.59 -0.98 -21.62
C THR A 308 30.29 -0.94 -20.27
N THR A 309 31.59 -0.64 -20.24
CA THR A 309 32.36 -0.50 -18.99
C THR A 309 31.77 0.56 -18.06
N SER A 310 31.36 1.72 -18.59
CA SER A 310 30.69 2.77 -17.82
C SER A 310 29.35 2.29 -17.25
N SER A 311 28.54 1.61 -18.06
CA SER A 311 27.22 1.09 -17.66
C SER A 311 27.34 0.03 -16.58
N THR A 312 28.33 -0.87 -16.70
CA THR A 312 28.63 -1.89 -15.69
C THR A 312 29.08 -1.26 -14.36
N LYS A 313 29.85 -0.18 -14.40
CA LYS A 313 30.24 0.57 -13.19
C LYS A 313 29.02 1.21 -12.50
N HIS A 314 28.09 1.78 -13.27
CA HIS A 314 26.83 2.28 -12.73
C HIS A 314 25.99 1.14 -12.12
N GLN A 315 25.92 -0.02 -12.79
CA GLN A 315 25.21 -1.19 -12.29
C GLN A 315 25.79 -1.69 -10.95
N SER A 316 27.12 -1.72 -10.79
CA SER A 316 27.78 -2.06 -9.52
C SER A 316 27.38 -1.12 -8.37
N THR A 317 27.24 0.18 -8.67
CA THR A 317 26.78 1.17 -7.70
C THR A 317 25.31 0.91 -7.29
N LEU A 318 24.45 0.62 -8.26
CA LEU A 318 23.04 0.30 -8.00
C LEU A 318 22.88 -1.00 -7.19
N VAL A 319 23.68 -2.03 -7.50
CA VAL A 319 23.73 -3.28 -6.74
C VAL A 319 24.08 -3.01 -5.28
N THR A 320 25.10 -2.19 -5.03
CA THR A 320 25.51 -1.82 -3.67
C THR A 320 24.41 -1.05 -2.94
N GLY A 321 23.80 -0.06 -3.59
CA GLY A 321 22.69 0.70 -3.01
C GLY A 321 21.47 -0.16 -2.70
N THR A 322 21.10 -1.07 -3.61
CA THR A 322 19.96 -1.96 -3.43
C THR A 322 20.23 -2.98 -2.32
N ARG A 323 21.48 -3.49 -2.20
CA ARG A 323 21.88 -4.33 -1.07
C ARG A 323 21.72 -3.61 0.27
N SER A 324 22.09 -2.34 0.34
CA SER A 324 21.90 -1.52 1.55
C SER A 324 20.42 -1.36 1.90
N ALA A 325 19.59 -1.00 0.92
CA ALA A 325 18.14 -0.85 1.11
C ALA A 325 17.48 -2.15 1.58
N LEU A 326 17.88 -3.31 1.02
CA LEU A 326 17.40 -4.60 1.52
C LEU A 326 17.81 -4.85 2.98
N GLY A 327 19.01 -4.43 3.39
CA GLY A 327 19.46 -4.50 4.78
C GLY A 327 18.56 -3.69 5.73
N GLU A 328 18.21 -2.47 5.35
CA GLU A 328 17.28 -1.62 6.11
C GLU A 328 15.88 -2.26 6.23
N VAL A 329 15.41 -2.92 5.17
CA VAL A 329 14.12 -3.64 5.23
C VAL A 329 14.20 -4.85 6.17
N VAL A 330 15.33 -5.57 6.22
CA VAL A 330 15.52 -6.65 7.21
C VAL A 330 15.45 -6.12 8.63
N ASP A 331 16.10 -5.00 8.91
CA ASP A 331 16.07 -4.38 10.24
C ASP A 331 14.65 -3.96 10.62
N LEU A 332 13.90 -3.37 9.69
CA LEU A 332 12.49 -3.01 9.87
C LEU A 332 11.60 -4.25 10.13
N MET A 333 11.85 -5.37 9.44
CA MET A 333 11.11 -6.61 9.68
C MET A 333 11.40 -7.17 11.08
N ASN A 334 12.65 -7.10 11.54
CA ASN A 334 13.01 -7.53 12.90
C ASN A 334 12.33 -6.65 13.96
N GLU A 335 12.30 -5.32 13.75
CA GLU A 335 11.58 -4.38 14.63
C GLU A 335 10.08 -4.67 14.64
N THR A 336 9.48 -4.93 13.47
CA THR A 336 8.07 -5.28 13.34
C THR A 336 7.75 -6.56 14.11
N MET A 337 8.58 -7.60 13.98
CA MET A 337 8.39 -8.86 14.73
C MET A 337 8.49 -8.65 16.25
N SER A 338 9.43 -7.82 16.70
CA SER A 338 9.55 -7.44 18.12
C SER A 338 8.30 -6.71 18.61
N SER A 339 7.78 -5.77 17.82
CA SER A 339 6.54 -5.06 18.13
C SER A 339 5.34 -6.01 18.22
N VAL A 340 5.22 -6.95 17.29
CA VAL A 340 4.16 -7.98 17.30
C VAL A 340 4.21 -8.80 18.59
N GLU A 341 5.40 -9.25 18.99
CA GLU A 341 5.56 -10.01 20.23
C GLU A 341 5.20 -9.18 21.47
N HIS A 342 5.55 -7.89 21.47
CA HIS A 342 5.18 -6.98 22.54
C HIS A 342 3.66 -6.79 22.63
N THR A 343 2.97 -6.55 21.50
CA THR A 343 1.51 -6.40 21.48
C THR A 343 0.81 -7.68 21.94
N LEU A 344 1.28 -8.85 21.52
CA LEU A 344 0.73 -10.14 21.96
C LEU A 344 0.85 -10.33 23.48
N ASP A 345 1.97 -9.94 24.09
CA ASP A 345 2.13 -9.95 25.55
C ASP A 345 1.18 -8.97 26.24
N GLN A 346 1.02 -7.76 25.71
CA GLN A 346 0.06 -6.78 26.22
C GLN A 346 -1.39 -7.28 26.15
N MET A 347 -1.78 -7.93 25.06
CA MET A 347 -3.14 -8.50 24.90
C MET A 347 -3.40 -9.61 25.91
N LYS A 348 -2.40 -10.46 26.22
CA LYS A 348 -2.50 -11.49 27.26
C LYS A 348 -2.70 -10.87 28.65
N LYS A 349 -1.96 -9.82 28.98
CA LYS A 349 -2.13 -9.05 30.23
C LYS A 349 -3.50 -8.40 30.30
N GLN A 350 -3.94 -7.76 29.22
CA GLN A 350 -5.27 -7.14 29.13
C GLN A 350 -6.39 -8.16 29.35
N ARG A 351 -6.31 -9.34 28.75
CA ARG A 351 -7.30 -10.42 28.98
C ARG A 351 -7.38 -10.82 30.45
N THR A 352 -6.25 -10.87 31.13
CA THR A 352 -6.18 -11.18 32.57
C THR A 352 -6.89 -10.10 33.40
N GLU A 353 -6.65 -8.82 33.10
CA GLU A 353 -7.32 -7.71 33.79
C GLU A 353 -8.81 -7.63 33.49
N VAL A 354 -9.22 -7.88 32.23
CA VAL A 354 -10.64 -7.97 31.87
C VAL A 354 -11.33 -9.14 32.60
N SER A 355 -10.64 -10.27 32.78
CA SER A 355 -11.18 -11.39 33.57
C SER A 355 -11.36 -11.02 35.05
N ARG A 356 -10.44 -10.23 35.63
CA ARG A 356 -10.61 -9.67 36.98
C ARG A 356 -11.80 -8.74 37.07
N LEU A 357 -11.97 -7.84 36.09
CA LEU A 357 -13.14 -6.95 36.00
C LEU A 357 -14.44 -7.74 35.93
N GLN A 358 -14.47 -8.84 35.17
CA GLN A 358 -15.63 -9.73 35.09
C GLN A 358 -15.99 -10.34 36.45
N HIS A 359 -15.01 -10.79 37.23
CA HIS A 359 -15.25 -11.28 38.59
C HIS A 359 -15.76 -10.18 39.54
N ILE A 360 -15.20 -8.98 39.48
CA ILE A 360 -15.67 -7.83 40.27
C ILE A 360 -17.11 -7.51 39.89
N ASN A 361 -17.41 -7.46 38.60
CA ASN A 361 -18.73 -7.09 38.12
C ASN A 361 -19.79 -8.14 38.45
N GLN A 362 -19.45 -9.44 38.41
CA GLN A 362 -20.32 -10.52 38.90
C GLN A 362 -20.65 -10.38 40.40
N ASN A 363 -19.66 -9.99 41.22
CA ASN A 363 -19.89 -9.74 42.64
C ASN A 363 -20.74 -8.48 42.87
N LEU A 364 -20.57 -7.46 42.04
CA LEU A 364 -21.34 -6.22 42.11
C LEU A 364 -22.79 -6.45 41.67
N ASP A 365 -23.00 -7.26 40.62
CA ASP A 365 -24.31 -7.72 40.16
C ASP A 365 -25.08 -8.46 41.26
N ARG A 366 -24.41 -9.44 41.89
CA ARG A 366 -24.98 -10.18 43.02
C ARG A 366 -25.30 -9.27 44.20
N SER A 367 -24.37 -8.41 44.59
CA SER A 367 -24.60 -7.44 45.68
C SER A 367 -25.75 -6.48 45.36
N SER A 368 -25.88 -6.07 44.10
CA SER A 368 -26.97 -5.21 43.63
C SER A 368 -28.31 -5.94 43.69
N SER A 369 -28.36 -7.21 43.26
CA SER A 369 -29.58 -8.04 43.36
C SER A 369 -29.99 -8.26 44.81
N GLU A 370 -29.04 -8.62 45.68
CA GLU A 370 -29.29 -8.81 47.12
C GLU A 370 -29.80 -7.51 47.77
N LEU A 371 -29.28 -6.35 47.38
CA LEU A 371 -29.75 -5.04 47.83
C LEU A 371 -31.18 -4.75 47.36
N ILE A 372 -31.49 -5.02 46.08
CA ILE A 372 -32.85 -4.87 45.54
C ILE A 372 -33.82 -5.78 46.30
N ASP A 373 -33.47 -7.04 46.51
CA ASP A 373 -34.30 -8.02 47.22
C ASP A 373 -34.52 -7.60 48.68
N ALA A 374 -33.49 -7.11 49.36
CA ALA A 374 -33.60 -6.62 50.74
C ALA A 374 -34.51 -5.39 50.85
N ILE A 375 -34.42 -4.46 49.89
CA ILE A 375 -35.29 -3.28 49.82
C ILE A 375 -36.75 -3.70 49.55
N GLN A 376 -36.97 -4.65 48.65
CA GLN A 376 -38.31 -5.18 48.34
C GLN A 376 -38.90 -5.96 49.53
N ALA A 377 -38.10 -6.69 50.29
CA ALA A 377 -38.54 -7.43 51.48
C ALA A 377 -39.05 -6.51 52.60
N VAL A 378 -38.58 -5.26 52.65
CA VAL A 378 -39.06 -4.22 53.58
C VAL A 378 -40.38 -3.59 53.12
N GLY A 379 -40.89 -3.96 51.93
CA GLY A 379 -42.05 -3.38 51.25
C GLY A 379 -43.26 -3.11 52.15
N LEU A 380 -43.36 -1.86 52.61
CA LEU A 380 -44.59 -1.27 53.12
C LEU A 380 -45.58 -1.15 51.96
N LYS A 381 -46.76 -1.77 52.10
CA LYS A 381 -47.89 -1.52 51.20
C LYS A 381 -48.17 -0.02 51.22
N SER A 382 -47.90 0.69 50.11
CA SER A 382 -48.27 2.09 50.02
C SER A 382 -49.77 2.22 50.26
N LYS A 383 -50.16 3.17 51.11
CA LYS A 383 -51.53 3.71 51.03
C LYS A 383 -51.61 4.35 49.65
N GLN A 384 -52.58 3.92 48.83
CA GLN A 384 -52.86 4.55 47.54
C GLN A 384 -52.93 6.07 47.72
N GLY A 385 -51.91 6.77 47.23
CA GLY A 385 -51.96 8.21 47.06
C GLY A 385 -53.14 8.57 46.17
N SER A 386 -53.82 9.67 46.47
CA SER A 386 -54.91 10.14 45.61
C SER A 386 -54.29 10.83 44.41
N ILE A 387 -54.60 10.36 43.21
CA ILE A 387 -54.11 11.00 41.97
C ILE A 387 -54.80 12.36 41.86
N GLY A 388 -54.08 13.44 42.16
CA GLY A 388 -54.58 14.81 42.09
C GLY A 388 -54.77 15.35 40.67
N VAL A 389 -54.55 14.51 39.65
CA VAL A 389 -54.47 14.87 38.24
C VAL A 389 -55.41 13.98 37.42
N ASN A 390 -56.07 14.54 36.41
CA ASN A 390 -56.92 13.76 35.50
C ASN A 390 -56.06 12.87 34.59
N LEU A 391 -56.07 11.55 34.84
CA LEU A 391 -55.28 10.60 34.05
C LEU A 391 -55.64 10.62 32.56
N ASP A 392 -56.90 10.83 32.19
CA ASP A 392 -57.30 10.83 30.78
C ASP A 392 -56.79 12.07 30.04
N GLU A 393 -56.63 13.19 30.74
CA GLU A 393 -55.98 14.39 30.22
C GLU A 393 -54.48 14.14 29.98
N MET A 394 -53.78 13.49 30.92
CA MET A 394 -52.36 13.16 30.78
C MET A 394 -52.10 12.13 29.67
N LYS A 395 -52.99 11.14 29.51
CA LYS A 395 -52.94 10.21 28.36
C LYS A 395 -53.10 10.95 27.04
N SER A 396 -54.04 11.89 26.96
CA SER A 396 -54.28 12.71 25.76
C SER A 396 -53.07 13.58 25.41
N LEU A 397 -52.49 14.23 26.43
CA LEU A 397 -51.26 15.01 26.32
C LEU A 397 -50.12 14.18 25.74
N LEU A 398 -49.84 13.01 26.34
CA LEU A 398 -48.74 12.16 25.89
C LEU A 398 -48.98 11.60 24.47
N ASN A 399 -50.23 11.27 24.13
CA ASN A 399 -50.63 10.85 22.78
C ASN A 399 -50.40 11.96 21.72
N GLY A 400 -50.61 13.21 22.08
CA GLY A 400 -50.31 14.36 21.23
C GLY A 400 -48.81 14.62 21.11
N LEU A 401 -48.09 14.55 22.24
CA LEU A 401 -46.68 14.88 22.34
C LEU A 401 -45.79 13.98 21.48
N VAL A 402 -46.03 12.67 21.47
CA VAL A 402 -45.27 11.72 20.62
C VAL A 402 -45.50 11.91 19.11
N ARG A 403 -46.50 12.71 18.71
CA ARG A 403 -46.80 13.03 17.30
C ARG A 403 -46.20 14.37 16.85
N VAL A 404 -45.66 15.16 17.78
CA VAL A 404 -45.05 16.46 17.46
C VAL A 404 -43.82 16.22 16.57
N PRO A 405 -43.69 16.89 15.41
CA PRO A 405 -42.56 16.70 14.49
C PRO A 405 -41.18 16.90 15.15
N ASP A 406 -41.10 17.85 16.07
CA ASP A 406 -39.89 18.11 16.86
C ASP A 406 -39.49 16.93 17.76
N ILE A 407 -40.47 16.23 18.35
CA ILE A 407 -40.26 15.01 19.14
C ILE A 407 -39.96 13.78 18.26
N LYS A 408 -40.48 13.74 17.03
CA LYS A 408 -40.12 12.70 16.05
C LYS A 408 -38.70 12.85 15.52
N SER A 409 -38.13 14.04 15.56
CA SER A 409 -36.81 14.33 14.98
C SER A 409 -35.64 13.71 15.76
N LEU A 410 -35.84 13.33 17.02
CA LEU A 410 -34.80 12.83 17.93
C LEU A 410 -33.61 13.78 18.11
N VAL A 411 -33.83 15.08 17.90
CA VAL A 411 -32.84 16.16 18.11
C VAL A 411 -33.02 16.75 19.51
N GLU A 412 -31.93 16.78 20.28
CA GLU A 412 -31.93 17.18 21.70
C GLU A 412 -32.55 18.55 21.95
N ASP A 413 -32.08 19.61 21.28
CA ASP A 413 -32.58 20.99 21.49
C ASP A 413 -34.09 21.11 21.20
N LYS A 414 -34.59 20.38 20.21
CA LYS A 414 -36.00 20.37 19.82
C LYS A 414 -36.85 19.65 20.85
N HIS A 415 -36.36 18.53 21.38
CA HIS A 415 -37.01 17.82 22.48
C HIS A 415 -37.03 18.68 23.74
N ALA A 416 -35.91 19.30 24.09
CA ALA A 416 -35.81 20.18 25.25
C ALA A 416 -36.86 21.29 25.20
N ALA A 417 -36.98 22.01 24.08
CA ALA A 417 -37.95 23.09 23.93
C ALA A 417 -39.41 22.64 24.12
N GLN A 418 -39.78 21.51 23.51
CA GLN A 418 -41.16 20.99 23.57
C GLN A 418 -41.48 20.42 24.96
N LEU A 419 -40.60 19.57 25.50
CA LEU A 419 -40.81 18.89 26.78
C LEU A 419 -40.78 19.89 27.96
N HIS A 420 -39.86 20.85 27.95
CA HIS A 420 -39.81 21.94 28.94
C HIS A 420 -41.09 22.80 28.91
N SER A 421 -41.61 23.10 27.71
CA SER A 421 -42.87 23.85 27.58
C SER A 421 -44.05 23.09 28.18
N VAL A 422 -44.12 21.77 27.97
CA VAL A 422 -45.15 20.90 28.51
C VAL A 422 -45.06 20.80 30.03
N LEU A 423 -43.85 20.61 30.58
CA LEU A 423 -43.61 20.53 32.03
C LEU A 423 -44.11 21.80 32.74
N ASN A 424 -43.78 22.98 32.20
CA ASN A 424 -44.15 24.26 32.82
C ASN A 424 -45.64 24.61 32.71
N LYS A 425 -46.31 24.18 31.63
CA LYS A 425 -47.74 24.50 31.39
C LYS A 425 -48.70 23.54 32.07
N THR A 426 -48.24 22.34 32.41
CA THR A 426 -49.10 21.25 32.87
C THR A 426 -48.89 20.99 34.35
N LYS A 427 -49.89 21.30 35.17
CA LYS A 427 -49.81 21.01 36.62
C LYS A 427 -49.91 19.51 36.86
N GLY A 428 -49.03 19.00 37.72
CA GLY A 428 -49.05 17.60 38.15
C GLY A 428 -48.01 16.69 37.50
N ILE A 429 -47.23 17.21 36.54
CA ILE A 429 -46.04 16.52 36.03
C ILE A 429 -44.84 16.92 36.89
N GLU A 430 -44.12 15.95 37.43
CA GLU A 430 -42.89 16.18 38.21
C GLU A 430 -41.61 15.97 37.44
N ALA A 431 -41.62 15.07 36.45
CA ALA A 431 -40.51 14.86 35.55
C ALA A 431 -41.04 14.53 34.15
N ILE A 432 -40.32 14.98 33.13
CA ILE A 432 -40.58 14.65 31.74
C ILE A 432 -39.27 14.34 31.03
N TRP A 433 -39.28 13.30 30.19
CA TRP A 433 -38.07 12.91 29.47
C TRP A 433 -38.41 12.25 28.13
N SER A 434 -37.36 12.09 27.32
CA SER A 434 -37.42 11.31 26.09
C SER A 434 -36.16 10.49 25.87
N ASN A 435 -36.32 9.35 25.20
CA ASN A 435 -35.25 8.40 24.91
C ASN A 435 -35.21 8.05 23.43
N ARG A 436 -34.02 7.68 22.93
CA ARG A 436 -33.84 7.01 21.64
C ARG A 436 -34.28 5.54 21.73
N GLY A 437 -34.38 4.88 20.58
CA GLY A 437 -34.73 3.45 20.48
C GLY A 437 -33.72 2.49 21.12
N ASP A 438 -32.51 2.96 21.46
CA ASP A 438 -31.53 2.21 22.25
C ASP A 438 -31.58 2.50 23.77
N GLY A 439 -32.54 3.32 24.20
CA GLY A 439 -32.75 3.72 25.59
C GLY A 439 -31.93 4.92 26.07
N THR A 440 -31.03 5.46 25.24
CA THR A 440 -30.25 6.66 25.57
C THR A 440 -31.17 7.86 25.77
N PHE A 441 -30.98 8.63 26.84
CA PHE A 441 -31.75 9.86 27.08
C PHE A 441 -31.42 10.92 26.03
N ILE A 442 -32.45 11.52 25.44
CA ILE A 442 -32.35 12.69 24.55
C ILE A 442 -32.50 13.96 25.39
N TYR A 443 -33.46 13.96 26.30
CA TYR A 443 -33.72 15.06 27.23
C TYR A 443 -34.40 14.51 28.47
N SER A 444 -34.12 15.09 29.64
CA SER A 444 -34.79 14.78 30.89
C SER A 444 -34.80 16.01 31.78
N GLU A 445 -35.96 16.36 32.32
CA GLU A 445 -36.11 17.41 33.30
C GLU A 445 -37.00 16.93 34.45
N PRO A 446 -36.47 16.84 35.69
CA PRO A 446 -35.07 17.06 36.08
C PRO A 446 -34.07 16.11 35.41
N ALA A 447 -32.77 16.42 35.49
CA ALA A 447 -31.72 15.63 34.86
C ALA A 447 -31.83 14.14 35.25
N ALA A 448 -31.73 13.27 34.25
CA ALA A 448 -31.97 11.85 34.45
C ALA A 448 -31.01 11.28 35.50
N GLY A 449 -31.57 10.54 36.45
CA GLY A 449 -30.80 9.77 37.42
C GLY A 449 -30.09 8.54 36.85
N LEU A 450 -30.44 8.17 35.62
CA LEU A 450 -30.06 6.95 34.96
C LEU A 450 -29.27 7.29 33.69
N VAL A 451 -28.26 6.49 33.38
CA VAL A 451 -27.46 6.65 32.16
C VAL A 451 -28.22 6.14 30.93
N ASN A 452 -29.06 5.10 31.08
CA ASN A 452 -29.87 4.54 30.00
C ASN A 452 -31.21 3.98 30.53
N ALA A 453 -32.29 4.15 29.78
CA ALA A 453 -33.65 3.75 30.13
C ALA A 453 -34.06 2.34 29.67
N LYS A 454 -33.29 1.68 28.81
CA LYS A 454 -33.66 0.41 28.13
C LYS A 454 -34.08 -0.70 29.08
N GLY A 455 -33.50 -0.74 30.27
CA GLY A 455 -33.82 -1.73 31.31
C GLY A 455 -35.19 -1.52 31.98
N ARG A 456 -35.76 -0.30 31.92
CA ARG A 456 -36.96 0.09 32.66
C ARG A 456 -38.22 -0.49 32.04
N GLU A 457 -39.15 -0.93 32.89
CA GLU A 457 -40.42 -1.51 32.44
C GLU A 457 -41.23 -0.52 31.60
N TRP A 458 -41.32 0.75 32.04
CA TRP A 458 -42.01 1.79 31.29
C TRP A 458 -41.43 1.97 29.88
N TRP A 459 -40.11 1.86 29.71
CA TRP A 459 -39.46 1.97 28.40
C TRP A 459 -39.77 0.75 27.54
N LYS A 460 -39.60 -0.46 28.09
CA LYS A 460 -39.84 -1.74 27.39
C LYS A 460 -41.29 -1.84 26.90
N ARG A 461 -42.25 -1.47 27.75
CA ARG A 461 -43.69 -1.53 27.45
C ARG A 461 -44.10 -0.46 26.44
N ALA A 462 -43.57 0.76 26.57
CA ALA A 462 -43.79 1.81 25.59
C ALA A 462 -43.24 1.45 24.20
N MET A 463 -42.00 0.94 24.13
CA MET A 463 -41.39 0.45 22.89
C MET A 463 -42.11 -0.77 22.30
N GLY A 464 -42.82 -1.54 23.12
CA GLY A 464 -43.74 -2.60 22.69
C GLY A 464 -45.03 -2.08 22.02
N GLY A 465 -45.23 -0.76 21.94
CA GLY A 465 -46.36 -0.12 21.26
C GLY A 465 -47.54 0.25 22.16
N GLU A 466 -47.47 -0.04 23.46
CA GLU A 466 -48.54 0.26 24.42
C GLU A 466 -48.35 1.65 25.05
N LEU A 467 -49.45 2.34 25.37
CA LEU A 467 -49.40 3.43 26.35
C LEU A 467 -49.30 2.78 27.73
N PHE A 468 -48.14 2.89 28.35
CA PHE A 468 -47.88 2.27 29.64
C PHE A 468 -48.18 3.23 30.80
N ILE A 469 -48.79 2.71 31.85
CA ILE A 469 -49.03 3.39 33.12
C ILE A 469 -48.50 2.48 34.22
N SER A 470 -47.54 2.99 35.01
CA SER A 470 -46.96 2.21 36.10
C SER A 470 -47.93 2.06 37.28
N GLN A 471 -47.64 1.12 38.17
CA GLN A 471 -48.12 1.22 39.56
C GLN A 471 -47.42 2.40 40.26
N GLU A 472 -47.93 2.80 41.42
CA GLU A 472 -47.24 3.78 42.28
C GLU A 472 -45.84 3.26 42.62
N TYR A 473 -44.82 4.06 42.34
CA TYR A 473 -43.44 3.77 42.68
C TYR A 473 -42.70 5.08 42.92
N VAL A 474 -41.47 5.03 43.44
CA VAL A 474 -40.68 6.24 43.61
C VAL A 474 -39.82 6.54 42.40
N SER A 475 -39.98 7.75 41.88
CA SER A 475 -39.21 8.26 40.77
C SER A 475 -37.72 8.22 41.09
N ALA A 476 -36.96 7.64 40.17
CA ALA A 476 -35.49 7.66 40.22
C ALA A 476 -34.90 9.06 40.01
N ILE A 477 -35.72 10.03 39.57
CA ILE A 477 -35.32 11.40 39.24
C ILE A 477 -35.66 12.33 40.41
N THR A 478 -36.92 12.31 40.86
CA THR A 478 -37.42 13.27 41.85
C THR A 478 -37.39 12.75 43.28
N LYS A 479 -37.21 11.42 43.46
CA LYS A 479 -37.25 10.71 44.74
C LYS A 479 -38.59 10.84 45.47
N LYS A 480 -39.68 11.08 44.73
CA LYS A 480 -41.05 11.19 45.27
C LYS A 480 -41.94 10.06 44.74
N PRO A 481 -43.01 9.68 45.46
CA PRO A 481 -44.05 8.79 44.95
C PRO A 481 -44.69 9.36 43.70
N CYS A 482 -44.68 8.55 42.63
CA CYS A 482 -45.13 8.96 41.31
C CYS A 482 -45.82 7.81 40.57
N ILE A 483 -46.53 8.16 39.50
CA ILE A 483 -46.96 7.22 38.46
C ILE A 483 -46.35 7.69 37.14
N THR A 484 -45.66 6.79 36.43
CA THR A 484 -45.14 7.07 35.10
C THR A 484 -46.18 6.74 34.04
N LEU A 485 -46.41 7.69 33.13
CA LEU A 485 -47.01 7.40 31.82
C LEU A 485 -45.92 7.45 30.76
N SER A 486 -45.88 6.46 29.88
CA SER A 486 -44.89 6.44 28.80
C SER A 486 -45.48 5.90 27.50
N LYS A 487 -45.00 6.42 26.38
CA LYS A 487 -45.45 6.04 25.05
C LYS A 487 -44.33 6.14 24.02
N ALA A 488 -44.32 5.22 23.06
CA ALA A 488 -43.39 5.27 21.95
C ALA A 488 -43.65 6.47 21.01
N VAL A 489 -42.54 7.06 20.56
CA VAL A 489 -42.46 7.90 19.37
C VAL A 489 -42.36 6.97 18.18
N ILE A 490 -43.27 7.12 17.21
CA ILE A 490 -43.37 6.23 16.05
C ILE A 490 -42.97 7.02 14.81
N ASP A 491 -42.09 6.44 13.98
CA ASP A 491 -41.74 6.99 12.67
C ASP A 491 -42.90 6.90 11.66
N ASP A 492 -42.68 7.40 10.45
CA ASP A 492 -43.72 7.39 9.42
C ASP A 492 -43.96 6.00 8.81
N MET A 493 -43.08 5.03 9.12
CA MET A 493 -43.20 3.62 8.73
C MET A 493 -43.90 2.76 9.80
N GLY A 494 -44.28 3.35 10.94
CA GLY A 494 -44.94 2.64 12.03
C GLY A 494 -43.99 1.99 13.04
N ASN A 495 -42.67 2.24 12.96
CA ASN A 495 -41.71 1.67 13.88
C ASN A 495 -41.50 2.58 15.11
N PRO A 496 -41.40 2.02 16.33
CA PRO A 496 -41.03 2.77 17.51
C PRO A 496 -39.54 3.17 17.45
N ILE A 497 -39.27 4.47 17.44
CA ILE A 497 -37.92 5.06 17.31
C ILE A 497 -37.41 5.72 18.60
N GLY A 498 -38.28 5.83 19.60
CA GLY A 498 -37.97 6.43 20.89
C GLY A 498 -39.16 6.36 21.83
N VAL A 499 -39.01 6.90 23.04
CA VAL A 499 -40.06 6.94 24.07
C VAL A 499 -40.14 8.35 24.64
N VAL A 500 -41.35 8.82 24.93
CA VAL A 500 -41.58 9.96 25.83
C VAL A 500 -42.23 9.45 27.10
N GLY A 501 -41.73 9.89 28.25
CA GLY A 501 -42.25 9.55 29.56
C GLY A 501 -42.53 10.79 30.39
N ILE A 502 -43.55 10.71 31.24
CA ILE A 502 -43.88 11.70 32.26
C ILE A 502 -44.09 10.99 33.60
N ASP A 503 -43.51 11.53 34.66
CA ASP A 503 -43.85 11.17 36.05
C ASP A 503 -44.89 12.15 36.58
N LEU A 504 -45.97 11.61 37.15
CA LEU A 504 -47.04 12.38 37.76
C LEU A 504 -46.91 12.38 39.28
N VAL A 505 -47.13 13.55 39.90
CA VAL A 505 -47.14 13.70 41.37
C VAL A 505 -48.35 12.99 41.97
N LEU A 506 -48.12 12.24 43.05
CA LEU A 506 -49.17 11.70 43.91
C LEU A 506 -49.37 12.59 45.15
N ASN A 507 -50.64 12.86 45.51
CA ASN A 507 -51.03 13.67 46.67
C ASN A 507 -51.48 12.82 47.86
#